data_AF-K2E9G1-F1
#
_entry.id   AF-K2E9G1-F1
#
_cell.length_a   1.000
_cell.length_b   1.000
_cell.length_c   1.000
_cell.angle_alpha   90.00
_cell.angle_beta   90.00
_cell.angle_gamma   90.00
#
_symmetry.space_group_name_H-M   'P 1'
#
loop_
_entity.id
_entity.type
_entity.pdbx_description
1 polymer ?
#
loop_
_entity_poly.entity_id
_entity_poly.type
_entity_poly.pdbx_seq_one_letter_code
_entity_poly.pdbx_strand_id
1 'polypeptide(L)'
;MTFKEKERINLDLSRKEELIDVLLVYMKNDLENSGNTVKSSIFNFALSRTEEYMGVKEEIVPEGNNLTLFKQIIEITDNEFEIVIKSCMTHEYIEKMYCGSDYNDIQITNKGFARANSVEKAKNYKPQKTSQITFNGPINASSLQIGNNNTQNIENTINNLINEIEKANITEKEKNEAKSLVGKFFNNPVISSILSTTANTLITKSLGGM
;
A
#
# COMPACT_ATOMS: atom_id res chain seq x y z
N MET A 1 30.39 -25.80 20.20
CA MET A 1 29.11 -25.11 20.47
C MET A 1 28.31 -25.18 19.19
N THR A 2 27.38 -26.11 19.11
CA THR A 2 26.67 -26.48 17.87
C THR A 2 25.58 -25.44 17.63
N PHE A 3 25.70 -24.65 16.56
CA PHE A 3 24.60 -23.80 16.10
C PHE A 3 23.46 -24.73 15.67
N LYS A 4 22.43 -24.86 16.52
CA LYS A 4 21.18 -25.50 16.13
C LYS A 4 20.59 -24.62 15.03
N GLU A 5 20.54 -25.17 13.83
CA GLU A 5 19.83 -24.63 12.69
C GLU A 5 18.36 -24.45 13.13
N LYS A 6 17.95 -23.20 13.37
CA LYS A 6 16.58 -22.88 13.76
C LYS A 6 15.74 -23.19 12.53
N GLU A 7 15.02 -24.30 12.57
CA GLU A 7 14.08 -24.72 11.54
C GLU A 7 13.19 -23.51 11.19
N ARG A 8 13.33 -22.98 9.97
CA ARG A 8 12.58 -21.81 9.54
C ARG A 8 11.13 -22.26 9.36
N ILE A 9 10.31 -22.06 10.38
CA ILE A 9 8.86 -22.19 10.27
C ILE A 9 8.43 -21.23 9.16
N ASN A 10 7.92 -21.80 8.07
CA ASN A 10 7.46 -21.03 6.93
C ASN A 10 5.95 -20.85 7.07
N LEU A 11 5.53 -19.66 7.47
CA LEU A 11 4.12 -19.31 7.50
C LEU A 11 3.61 -19.23 6.06
N ASP A 12 2.46 -19.86 5.78
CA ASP A 12 1.81 -19.76 4.48
C ASP A 12 1.66 -18.28 4.07
N LEU A 13 1.89 -17.98 2.79
CA LEU A 13 1.92 -16.60 2.31
C LEU A 13 0.55 -15.93 2.48
N SER A 14 -0.54 -16.63 2.17
CA SER A 14 -1.89 -16.08 2.32
C SER A 14 -2.19 -15.77 3.77
N ARG A 15 -1.82 -16.68 4.68
CA ARG A 15 -1.99 -16.48 6.12
C ARG A 15 -1.14 -15.32 6.64
N LYS A 16 0.11 -15.21 6.20
CA LYS A 16 1.00 -14.11 6.60
C LYS A 16 0.43 -12.75 6.18
N GLU A 17 -0.02 -12.62 4.93
CA GLU A 17 -0.60 -11.36 4.43
C GLU A 17 -1.91 -11.01 5.15
N GLU A 18 -2.77 -11.99 5.44
CA GLU A 18 -3.98 -11.79 6.25
C GLU A 18 -3.63 -11.22 7.64
N LEU A 19 -2.68 -11.84 8.34
CA LEU A 19 -2.29 -11.40 9.68
C LEU A 19 -1.65 -10.00 9.68
N ILE A 20 -0.84 -9.69 8.66
CA ILE A 20 -0.31 -8.33 8.44
C ILE A 20 -1.46 -7.34 8.29
N ASP A 21 -2.43 -7.65 7.44
CA ASP A 21 -3.55 -6.77 7.16
C ASP A 21 -4.42 -6.53 8.40
N VAL A 22 -4.70 -7.57 9.19
CA VAL A 22 -5.46 -7.45 10.44
C VAL A 22 -4.68 -6.62 11.47
N LEU A 23 -3.36 -6.80 11.60
CA LEU A 23 -2.53 -6.02 12.52
C LEU A 23 -2.53 -4.53 12.17
N LEU A 24 -2.35 -4.19 10.88
CA LEU A 24 -2.32 -2.81 10.45
C LEU A 24 -3.69 -2.13 10.58
N VAL A 25 -4.78 -2.85 10.30
CA VAL A 25 -6.15 -2.35 10.52
C VAL A 25 -6.43 -2.14 12.01
N TYR A 26 -5.97 -3.05 12.88
CA TYR A 26 -6.07 -2.88 14.33
C TYR A 26 -5.41 -1.57 14.79
N MET A 27 -4.14 -1.35 14.42
CA MET A 27 -3.41 -0.14 14.79
C MET A 27 -4.05 1.13 14.20
N LYS A 28 -4.52 1.09 12.96
CA LYS A 28 -5.25 2.19 12.32
C LYS A 28 -6.52 2.54 13.12
N ASN A 29 -7.32 1.54 13.47
CA ASN A 29 -8.60 1.79 14.14
C ASN A 29 -8.40 2.34 15.55
N ASP A 30 -7.34 1.94 16.24
CA ASP A 30 -6.95 2.56 17.51
C ASP A 30 -6.63 4.06 17.35
N LEU A 31 -5.87 4.45 16.31
CA LEU A 31 -5.61 5.86 16.00
C LEU A 31 -6.90 6.64 15.71
N GLU A 32 -7.78 6.08 14.87
CA GLU A 32 -9.03 6.75 14.50
C GLU A 32 -9.98 6.89 15.69
N ASN A 33 -10.09 5.88 16.54
CA ASN A 33 -10.93 5.91 17.74
C ASN A 33 -10.39 6.90 18.78
N SER A 34 -9.08 7.11 18.83
CA SER A 34 -8.43 8.04 19.75
C SER A 34 -8.23 9.45 19.18
N GLY A 35 -8.58 9.68 17.90
CA GLY A 35 -8.38 10.97 17.23
C GLY A 35 -6.91 11.35 17.00
N ASN A 36 -6.04 10.35 16.94
CA ASN A 36 -4.58 10.49 16.87
C ASN A 36 -4.07 10.50 15.42
N THR A 37 -2.90 11.13 15.21
CA THR A 37 -2.25 11.16 13.90
C THR A 37 -1.29 9.98 13.74
N VAL A 38 -0.88 9.71 12.49
CA VAL A 38 0.11 8.66 12.22
C VAL A 38 1.42 9.00 12.97
N LYS A 39 2.04 7.98 13.59
CA LYS A 39 3.22 8.11 14.47
C LYS A 39 3.00 8.89 15.79
N SER A 40 1.76 9.16 16.22
CA SER A 40 1.54 9.81 17.52
C SER A 40 1.24 8.82 18.65
N SER A 41 0.72 7.62 18.35
CA SER A 41 0.48 6.57 19.34
C SER A 41 1.59 5.53 19.37
N ILE A 42 1.85 4.98 20.56
CA ILE A 42 2.80 3.90 20.80
C ILE A 42 2.01 2.64 21.16
N PHE A 43 2.37 1.53 20.53
CA PHE A 43 1.75 0.23 20.73
C PHE A 43 2.72 -0.72 21.43
N ASN A 44 2.22 -1.37 22.48
CA ASN A 44 2.94 -2.39 23.22
C ASN A 44 2.48 -3.80 22.81
N PHE A 45 3.26 -4.38 21.90
CA PHE A 45 3.10 -5.76 21.45
C PHE A 45 4.15 -6.72 22.01
N ALA A 46 4.68 -6.44 23.21
CA ALA A 46 5.68 -7.30 23.82
C ALA A 46 5.14 -8.72 24.05
N LEU A 47 5.95 -9.72 23.69
CA LEU A 47 5.69 -11.10 24.08
C LEU A 47 5.96 -11.26 25.58
N SER A 48 5.22 -12.14 26.24
CA SER A 48 5.54 -12.52 27.62
C SER A 48 6.92 -13.18 27.64
N ARG A 49 7.71 -12.83 28.65
CA ARG A 49 9.08 -13.34 28.80
C ARG A 49 9.41 -13.48 30.28
N THR A 50 10.32 -14.40 30.57
CA THR A 50 10.92 -14.50 31.90
C THR A 50 12.20 -13.68 31.90
N GLU A 51 12.31 -12.72 32.80
CA GLU A 51 13.53 -11.98 33.04
C GLU A 51 14.26 -12.53 34.26
N GLU A 52 15.56 -12.79 34.08
CA GLU A 52 16.47 -13.20 35.14
C GLU A 52 17.33 -12.01 35.56
N TYR A 53 17.16 -11.55 36.79
CA TYR A 53 18.00 -10.53 37.38
C TYR A 53 19.00 -11.17 38.35
N MET A 54 20.24 -10.65 38.37
CA MET A 54 21.28 -11.21 39.25
C MET A 54 20.83 -11.20 40.72
N GLY A 55 20.66 -12.39 41.29
CA GLY A 55 20.31 -12.58 42.70
C GLY A 55 18.83 -12.39 43.05
N VAL A 56 17.94 -12.25 42.06
CA VAL A 56 16.47 -12.17 42.27
C VAL A 56 15.81 -13.41 41.67
N LYS A 57 14.65 -13.80 42.22
CA LYS A 57 13.82 -14.85 41.60
C LYS A 57 13.36 -14.40 40.20
N GLU A 58 13.27 -15.36 39.30
CA GLU A 58 12.70 -15.19 37.96
C GLU A 58 11.39 -14.40 38.02
N GLU A 59 11.31 -13.33 37.22
CA GLU A 59 10.09 -12.53 37.08
C GLU A 59 9.48 -12.79 35.70
N ILE A 60 8.17 -13.08 35.69
CA ILE A 60 7.41 -13.20 34.45
C ILE A 60 6.93 -11.80 34.08
N VAL A 61 7.52 -11.24 33.03
CA VAL A 61 7.02 -10.02 32.40
C VAL A 61 5.78 -10.40 31.58
N PRO A 62 4.62 -9.78 31.86
CA PRO A 62 3.40 -10.09 31.13
C PRO A 62 3.48 -9.62 29.68
N GLU A 63 2.65 -10.23 28.86
CA GLU A 63 2.41 -9.79 27.48
C GLU A 63 1.89 -8.34 27.44
N GLY A 64 2.27 -7.61 26.39
CA GLY A 64 1.80 -6.26 26.14
C GLY A 64 0.30 -6.19 25.84
N ASN A 65 -0.37 -5.17 26.40
CA ASN A 65 -1.82 -5.00 26.28
C ASN A 65 -2.32 -5.02 24.81
N ASN A 66 -1.57 -4.43 23.87
CA ASN A 66 -2.00 -4.42 22.47
C ASN A 66 -1.89 -5.82 21.83
N LEU A 67 -0.92 -6.65 22.22
CA LEU A 67 -0.84 -8.03 21.75
C LEU A 67 -1.98 -8.88 22.33
N THR A 68 -2.29 -8.70 23.61
CA THR A 68 -3.43 -9.39 24.25
C THR A 68 -4.75 -9.05 23.57
N LEU A 69 -5.00 -7.77 23.27
CA LEU A 69 -6.20 -7.36 22.52
C LEU A 69 -6.19 -7.87 21.07
N PHE A 70 -5.03 -7.86 20.42
CA PHE A 70 -4.89 -8.36 19.05
C PHE A 70 -5.22 -9.85 18.94
N LYS A 71 -4.73 -10.67 19.88
CA LYS A 71 -5.04 -12.11 19.96
C LYS A 71 -6.53 -12.41 20.19
N GLN A 72 -7.30 -11.46 20.71
CA GLN A 72 -8.77 -11.60 20.83
C GLN A 72 -9.49 -11.36 19.50
N ILE A 73 -8.86 -10.64 18.56
CA ILE A 73 -9.43 -10.33 17.24
C ILE A 73 -9.20 -11.48 16.26
N ILE A 74 -8.04 -12.12 16.33
CA ILE A 74 -7.64 -13.20 15.44
C ILE A 74 -6.81 -14.22 16.20
N GLU A 75 -7.12 -15.51 16.00
CA GLU A 75 -6.30 -16.59 16.52
C GLU A 75 -4.91 -16.51 15.90
N ILE A 76 -3.86 -16.37 16.73
CA ILE A 76 -2.47 -16.28 16.29
C ILE A 76 -1.55 -16.80 17.39
N THR A 77 -0.56 -17.59 17.00
CA THR A 77 0.49 -18.07 17.91
C THR A 77 1.62 -17.05 18.06
N ASP A 78 2.41 -17.14 19.13
CA ASP A 78 3.56 -16.25 19.35
C ASP A 78 4.59 -16.31 18.21
N ASN A 79 4.78 -17.51 17.63
CA ASN A 79 5.67 -17.72 16.50
C ASN A 79 5.15 -17.03 15.22
N GLU A 80 3.86 -17.15 14.93
CA GLU A 80 3.24 -16.45 13.80
C GLU A 80 3.31 -14.94 14.01
N PHE A 81 3.04 -14.46 15.22
CA PHE A 81 3.12 -13.05 15.56
C PHE A 81 4.53 -12.52 15.34
N GLU A 82 5.55 -13.25 15.79
CA GLU A 82 6.95 -12.85 15.62
C GLU A 82 7.34 -12.74 14.13
N ILE A 83 6.85 -13.66 13.28
CA ILE A 83 7.05 -13.61 11.82
C ILE A 83 6.37 -12.36 11.23
N VAL A 84 5.11 -12.12 11.61
CA VAL A 84 4.29 -11.02 11.10
C VAL A 84 4.89 -9.67 11.48
N ILE A 85 5.21 -9.46 12.76
CA ILE A 85 5.73 -8.16 13.22
C ILE A 85 7.10 -7.85 12.63
N LYS A 86 7.98 -8.85 12.49
CA LYS A 86 9.26 -8.69 11.76
C LYS A 86 9.03 -8.34 10.30
N SER A 87 8.05 -8.99 9.65
CA SER A 87 7.69 -8.67 8.27
C SER A 87 7.21 -7.22 8.13
N CYS A 88 6.37 -6.75 9.06
CA CYS A 88 5.91 -5.36 9.08
C CYS A 88 7.07 -4.37 9.25
N MET A 89 8.07 -4.70 10.08
CA MET A 89 9.29 -3.88 10.21
C MET A 89 10.11 -3.86 8.91
N THR A 90 10.35 -5.03 8.30
CA THR A 90 11.11 -5.13 7.04
C THR A 90 10.45 -4.35 5.90
N HIS A 91 9.12 -4.32 5.85
CA HIS A 91 8.38 -3.57 4.85
C HIS A 91 8.09 -2.11 5.25
N GLU A 92 8.62 -1.63 6.38
CA GLU A 92 8.45 -0.27 6.90
C GLU A 92 6.97 0.10 7.14
N TYR A 93 6.12 -0.88 7.43
CA TYR A 93 4.74 -0.62 7.83
C TYR A 93 4.64 -0.13 9.27
N ILE A 94 5.59 -0.54 10.10
CA ILE A 94 5.75 -0.12 11.48
C ILE A 94 7.22 0.23 11.73
N GLU A 95 7.46 1.03 12.77
CA GLU A 95 8.80 1.38 13.22
C GLU A 95 8.91 1.28 14.75
N LYS A 96 10.13 1.04 15.23
CA LYS A 96 10.46 1.10 16.66
C LYS A 96 10.83 2.53 17.03
N MET A 97 10.31 3.02 18.15
CA MET A 97 10.64 4.36 18.63
C MET A 97 11.98 4.39 19.39
N TYR A 98 12.31 3.32 20.12
CA TYR A 98 13.52 3.23 20.94
C TYR A 98 14.31 1.95 20.69
N CYS A 99 15.63 2.03 20.91
CA CYS A 99 16.53 0.88 20.95
C CYS A 99 16.32 0.10 22.25
N GLY A 100 15.26 -0.71 22.31
CA GLY A 100 14.88 -1.54 23.46
C GLY A 100 14.26 -2.88 23.04
N SER A 101 14.14 -3.81 23.99
CA SER A 101 13.66 -5.18 23.77
C SER A 101 12.15 -5.27 23.53
N ASP A 102 11.80 -6.22 22.67
CA ASP A 102 10.49 -6.88 22.53
C ASP A 102 9.27 -6.00 22.28
N TYR A 103 9.23 -5.36 21.11
CA TYR A 103 7.99 -4.85 20.46
C TYR A 103 7.07 -3.97 21.34
N ASN A 104 7.61 -3.33 22.36
CA ASN A 104 6.88 -2.54 23.36
C ASN A 104 6.64 -1.09 22.95
N ASP A 105 7.48 -0.55 22.06
CA ASP A 105 7.45 0.84 21.61
C ASP A 105 7.32 0.93 20.08
N ILE A 106 6.20 0.45 19.55
CA ILE A 106 5.94 0.37 18.11
C ILE A 106 5.00 1.47 17.65
N GLN A 107 5.28 2.06 16.49
CA GLN A 107 4.38 3.00 15.83
C GLN A 107 4.05 2.55 14.42
N ILE A 108 2.83 2.82 13.96
CA ILE A 108 2.47 2.63 12.55
C ILE A 108 3.02 3.78 11.71
N THR A 109 3.59 3.46 10.54
CA THR A 109 4.09 4.46 9.59
C THR A 109 2.99 4.89 8.62
N ASN A 110 3.24 5.94 7.82
CA ASN A 110 2.35 6.33 6.73
C ASN A 110 2.11 5.19 5.72
N LYS A 111 3.13 4.35 5.49
CA LYS A 111 3.05 3.21 4.56
C LYS A 111 2.16 2.10 5.12
N GLY A 112 2.30 1.78 6.41
CA GLY A 112 1.42 0.84 7.10
C GLY A 112 -0.03 1.34 7.14
N PHE A 113 -0.21 2.63 7.45
CA PHE A 113 -1.53 3.27 7.46
C PHE A 113 -2.20 3.28 6.07
N ALA A 114 -1.43 3.55 5.02
CA ALA A 114 -1.93 3.48 3.64
C ALA A 114 -2.38 2.05 3.25
N ARG A 115 -1.61 1.03 3.65
CA ARG A 115 -1.98 -0.38 3.44
C ARG A 115 -3.27 -0.74 4.19
N ALA A 116 -3.40 -0.36 5.46
CA ALA A 116 -4.62 -0.58 6.25
C ALA A 116 -5.86 0.03 5.56
N ASN A 117 -5.75 1.27 5.07
CA ASN A 117 -6.82 1.92 4.31
C ASN A 117 -7.19 1.16 3.03
N SER A 118 -6.19 0.61 2.32
CA SER A 118 -6.41 -0.19 1.11
C SER A 118 -7.21 -1.45 1.43
N VAL A 119 -6.86 -2.15 2.50
CA VAL A 119 -7.52 -3.38 2.97
C VAL A 119 -8.98 -3.12 3.31
N GLU A 120 -9.28 -2.08 4.09
CA GLU A 120 -10.68 -1.78 4.46
C GLU A 120 -11.53 -1.35 3.29
N LYS A 121 -10.95 -0.57 2.37
CA LYS A 121 -11.62 -0.21 1.10
C LYS A 121 -11.92 -1.45 0.28
N ALA A 122 -11.01 -2.43 0.22
CA ALA A 122 -11.22 -3.68 -0.48
C ALA A 122 -12.31 -4.54 0.19
N LYS A 123 -12.38 -4.60 1.53
CA LYS A 123 -13.45 -5.33 2.25
C LYS A 123 -14.84 -4.74 2.02
N ASN A 124 -14.94 -3.42 1.95
CA ASN A 124 -16.19 -2.70 1.69
C ASN A 124 -16.48 -2.47 0.21
N TYR A 125 -15.62 -2.97 -0.67
CA TYR A 125 -15.84 -2.95 -2.11
C TYR A 125 -16.97 -3.93 -2.44
N LYS A 126 -18.20 -3.42 -2.47
CA LYS A 126 -19.26 -4.07 -3.23
C LYS A 126 -18.90 -3.84 -4.70
N PRO A 127 -18.56 -4.86 -5.50
CA PRO A 127 -18.70 -4.68 -6.94
C PRO A 127 -20.14 -4.21 -7.12
N GLN A 128 -20.34 -3.03 -7.70
CA GLN A 128 -21.69 -2.67 -8.15
C GLN A 128 -22.21 -3.90 -8.87
N LYS A 129 -23.41 -4.38 -8.50
CA LYS A 129 -24.11 -5.39 -9.28
C LYS A 129 -24.01 -4.92 -10.72
N THR A 130 -23.17 -5.59 -11.48
CA THR A 130 -23.13 -5.43 -12.90
C THR A 130 -24.55 -5.74 -13.33
N SER A 131 -25.24 -4.74 -13.87
CA SER A 131 -26.22 -5.04 -14.92
C SER A 131 -25.57 -6.14 -15.76
N GLN A 132 -26.24 -7.26 -15.93
CA GLN A 132 -25.70 -8.39 -16.67
C GLN A 132 -25.50 -7.92 -18.12
N ILE A 133 -24.37 -7.28 -18.41
CA ILE A 133 -24.01 -6.84 -19.75
C ILE A 133 -23.53 -8.11 -20.44
N THR A 134 -24.47 -8.78 -21.10
CA THR A 134 -24.16 -9.82 -22.07
C THR A 134 -23.37 -9.13 -23.19
N PHE A 135 -22.07 -9.39 -23.26
CA PHE A 135 -21.21 -8.86 -24.30
C PHE A 135 -21.37 -9.71 -25.56
N ASN A 136 -22.25 -9.28 -26.47
CA ASN A 136 -22.29 -9.80 -27.83
C ASN A 136 -21.28 -9.02 -28.70
N GLY A 137 -19.99 -9.31 -28.55
CA GLY A 137 -18.94 -8.72 -29.39
C GLY A 137 -17.52 -8.90 -28.82
N PRO A 138 -16.48 -8.76 -29.63
CA PRO A 138 -15.09 -8.91 -29.19
C PRO A 138 -14.73 -7.89 -28.10
N ILE A 139 -14.02 -8.36 -27.07
CA ILE A 139 -13.57 -7.55 -25.93
C ILE A 139 -12.37 -6.70 -26.39
N ASN A 140 -12.53 -5.38 -26.36
CA ASN A 140 -11.48 -4.41 -26.65
C ASN A 140 -11.08 -3.69 -25.35
N ALA A 141 -9.82 -3.24 -25.24
CA ALA A 141 -9.21 -2.63 -24.05
C ALA A 141 -9.98 -1.44 -23.41
N SER A 142 -10.99 -0.91 -24.10
CA SER A 142 -11.91 0.12 -23.60
C SER A 142 -12.87 -0.37 -22.50
N SER A 143 -13.00 -1.68 -22.24
CA SER A 143 -13.90 -2.24 -21.23
C SER A 143 -13.26 -2.53 -19.86
N LEU A 144 -11.96 -2.25 -19.68
CA LEU A 144 -11.29 -2.36 -18.39
C LEU A 144 -11.48 -1.06 -17.61
N GLN A 145 -12.50 -0.99 -16.75
CA GLN A 145 -12.71 0.10 -15.78
C GLN A 145 -11.70 0.01 -14.62
N ILE A 146 -10.40 0.08 -14.94
CA ILE A 146 -9.34 0.28 -13.95
C ILE A 146 -9.30 1.79 -13.65
N GLY A 147 -10.23 2.22 -12.79
CA GLY A 147 -10.15 3.45 -11.98
C GLY A 147 -10.19 4.78 -12.72
N ASN A 148 -11.30 5.51 -12.58
CA ASN A 148 -11.45 6.93 -12.97
C ASN A 148 -10.26 7.82 -12.51
N ASN A 149 -9.65 7.49 -11.36
CA ASN A 149 -8.45 8.17 -10.85
C ASN A 149 -7.21 7.99 -11.74
N ASN A 150 -7.00 6.81 -12.34
CA ASN A 150 -5.86 6.57 -13.21
C ASN A 150 -6.04 7.32 -14.53
N THR A 151 -7.25 7.30 -15.08
CA THR A 151 -7.59 8.09 -16.26
C THR A 151 -7.38 9.58 -16.02
N GLN A 152 -7.90 10.14 -14.92
CA GLN A 152 -7.71 11.54 -14.56
C GLN A 152 -6.24 11.90 -14.31
N ASN A 153 -5.47 11.04 -13.65
CA ASN A 153 -4.04 11.28 -13.42
C ASN A 153 -3.26 11.31 -14.74
N ILE A 154 -3.54 10.37 -15.66
CA ILE A 154 -2.91 10.34 -16.99
C ILE A 154 -3.29 11.60 -17.79
N GLU A 155 -4.57 12.00 -17.78
CA GLU A 155 -5.03 13.22 -18.43
C GLU A 155 -4.33 14.46 -17.88
N ASN A 156 -4.25 14.59 -16.55
CA ASN A 156 -3.61 15.71 -15.88
C ASN A 156 -2.11 15.76 -16.20
N THR A 157 -1.41 14.63 -16.17
CA THR A 157 0.02 14.56 -16.51
C THR A 157 0.26 14.96 -17.96
N ILE A 158 -0.58 14.50 -18.90
CA ILE A 158 -0.44 14.85 -20.33
C ILE A 158 -0.73 16.34 -20.56
N ASN A 159 -1.78 16.89 -19.96
CA ASN A 159 -2.09 18.31 -20.06
C ASN A 159 -0.97 19.18 -19.48
N ASN A 160 -0.40 18.77 -18.35
CA ASN A 160 0.74 19.46 -17.74
C ASN A 160 1.97 19.42 -18.66
N LEU A 161 2.29 18.26 -19.25
CA LEU A 161 3.40 18.15 -20.20
C LEU A 161 3.23 19.10 -21.39
N ILE A 162 2.04 19.15 -22.00
CA ILE A 162 1.76 20.04 -23.14
C ILE A 162 1.85 21.51 -22.72
N ASN A 163 1.32 21.86 -21.55
CA ASN A 163 1.38 23.22 -21.02
C ASN A 163 2.81 23.67 -20.71
N GLU A 164 3.67 22.79 -20.22
CA GLU A 164 5.07 23.11 -19.95
C GLU A 164 5.88 23.25 -21.25
N ILE A 165 5.56 22.48 -22.30
CA ILE A 165 6.12 22.72 -23.65
C ILE A 165 5.70 24.11 -24.15
N GLU A 166 4.45 24.51 -23.92
CA GLU A 166 3.95 25.83 -24.35
C GLU A 166 4.66 27.00 -23.65
N LYS A 167 4.93 26.85 -22.36
CA LYS A 167 5.61 27.85 -21.53
C LYS A 167 7.14 27.83 -21.70
N ALA A 168 7.70 26.81 -22.33
CA ALA A 168 9.14 26.70 -22.52
C ALA A 168 9.67 27.90 -23.31
N ASN A 169 10.79 28.47 -22.86
CA ASN A 169 11.45 29.59 -23.52
C ASN A 169 12.28 29.11 -24.73
N ILE A 170 11.58 28.56 -25.72
CA ILE A 170 12.13 28.04 -26.98
C ILE A 170 11.34 28.64 -28.16
N THR A 171 11.83 28.46 -29.38
CA THR A 171 11.13 28.98 -30.56
C THR A 171 9.80 28.27 -30.79
N GLU A 172 8.83 28.95 -31.41
CA GLU A 172 7.54 28.34 -31.77
C GLU A 172 7.68 27.10 -32.65
N LYS A 173 8.70 27.08 -33.52
CA LYS A 173 9.03 25.91 -34.32
C LYS A 173 9.40 24.71 -33.43
N GLU A 174 10.25 24.91 -32.44
CA GLU A 174 10.67 23.86 -31.51
C GLU A 174 9.52 23.39 -30.61
N LYS A 175 8.62 24.29 -30.18
CA LYS A 175 7.39 23.90 -29.45
C LYS A 175 6.51 22.99 -30.30
N ASN A 176 6.30 23.35 -31.57
CA ASN A 176 5.49 22.55 -32.49
C ASN A 176 6.11 21.19 -32.78
N GLU A 177 7.44 21.12 -32.93
CA GLU A 177 8.17 19.87 -33.08
C GLU A 177 8.03 18.99 -31.82
N ALA A 178 8.18 19.55 -30.62
CA ALA A 178 8.01 18.82 -29.36
C ALA A 178 6.59 18.27 -29.19
N LYS A 179 5.56 19.08 -29.47
CA LYS A 179 4.16 18.64 -29.47
C LYS A 179 3.90 17.54 -30.51
N SER A 180 4.53 17.64 -31.69
CA SER A 180 4.44 16.61 -32.73
C SER A 180 5.04 15.29 -32.27
N LEU A 181 6.19 15.31 -31.57
CA LEU A 181 6.80 14.11 -31.01
C LEU A 181 5.93 13.45 -29.95
N VAL A 182 5.30 14.24 -29.07
CA VAL A 182 4.28 13.76 -28.14
C VAL A 182 3.16 13.08 -28.92
N GLY A 183 2.57 13.75 -29.92
CA GLY A 183 1.53 13.16 -30.76
C GLY A 183 1.95 11.84 -31.43
N LYS A 184 3.17 11.75 -31.97
CA LYS A 184 3.71 10.54 -32.59
C LYS A 184 3.88 9.38 -31.60
N PHE A 185 4.33 9.67 -30.38
CA PHE A 185 4.48 8.67 -29.33
C PHE A 185 3.14 8.00 -29.01
N PHE A 186 2.09 8.78 -28.81
CA PHE A 186 0.77 8.24 -28.46
C PHE A 186 0.00 7.67 -29.65
N ASN A 187 0.24 8.16 -30.86
CA ASN A 187 -0.32 7.57 -32.09
C ASN A 187 0.38 6.28 -32.51
N ASN A 188 1.46 5.86 -31.84
CA ASN A 188 2.08 4.57 -32.10
C ASN A 188 1.12 3.43 -31.71
N PRO A 189 0.80 2.48 -32.60
CA PRO A 189 -0.19 1.42 -32.34
C PRO A 189 0.13 0.50 -31.14
N VAL A 190 1.40 0.25 -30.86
CA VAL A 190 1.81 -0.57 -29.72
C VAL A 190 1.63 0.22 -28.43
N ILE A 191 2.10 1.46 -28.41
CA ILE A 191 1.99 2.34 -27.24
C ILE A 191 0.52 2.66 -26.93
N SER A 192 -0.30 2.95 -27.95
CA SER A 192 -1.72 3.21 -27.79
C SER A 192 -2.54 2.00 -27.35
N SER A 193 -2.06 0.78 -27.62
CA SER A 193 -2.70 -0.44 -27.11
C SER A 193 -2.41 -0.67 -25.62
N ILE A 194 -1.28 -0.18 -25.13
CA ILE A 194 -0.86 -0.27 -23.72
C ILE A 194 -1.53 0.84 -22.90
N LEU A 195 -1.63 2.03 -23.47
CA LEU A 195 -2.25 3.18 -22.83
C LEU A 195 -3.77 3.17 -23.02
N SER A 196 -4.51 3.75 -22.07
CA SER A 196 -5.97 3.81 -22.14
C SER A 196 -6.45 4.64 -23.34
N THR A 197 -7.59 4.27 -23.93
CA THR A 197 -8.23 5.01 -25.04
C THR A 197 -8.41 6.50 -24.77
N THR A 198 -8.58 6.89 -23.51
CA THR A 198 -8.77 8.27 -23.09
C THR A 198 -7.54 9.16 -23.31
N ALA A 199 -6.33 8.61 -23.13
CA ALA A 199 -5.09 9.35 -23.39
C ALA A 199 -5.01 9.77 -24.87
N ASN A 200 -5.41 8.89 -25.79
CA ASN A 200 -5.47 9.20 -27.21
C ASN A 200 -6.48 10.29 -27.54
N THR A 201 -7.68 10.25 -26.94
CA THR A 201 -8.73 11.28 -27.15
C THR A 201 -8.28 12.66 -26.65
N LEU A 202 -7.63 12.73 -25.49
CA LEU A 202 -7.12 14.00 -24.96
C LEU A 202 -6.04 14.58 -25.88
N ILE A 203 -5.14 13.74 -26.40
CA ILE A 203 -4.05 14.18 -27.27
C ILE A 203 -4.57 14.63 -28.62
N THR A 204 -5.53 13.91 -29.21
CA THR A 204 -6.18 14.39 -30.43
C THR A 204 -6.93 15.70 -30.22
N LYS A 205 -7.53 15.94 -29.05
CA LYS A 205 -8.15 17.23 -28.72
C LYS A 205 -7.12 18.35 -28.52
N SER A 206 -6.03 18.09 -27.82
CA SER A 206 -5.01 19.09 -27.49
C SER A 206 -4.06 19.39 -28.66
N LEU A 207 -3.91 18.47 -29.62
CA LEU A 207 -3.08 18.64 -30.82
C LEU A 207 -3.90 18.91 -32.10
N GLY A 208 -5.17 18.50 -32.14
CA GLY A 208 -6.06 18.68 -33.29
C GLY A 208 -6.78 20.04 -33.32
N GLY A 209 -6.43 20.95 -32.39
CA GLY A 209 -6.81 22.36 -32.44
C GLY A 209 -5.81 23.25 -33.20
N MET A 210 -4.96 22.65 -34.04
CA MET A 210 -4.05 23.34 -34.97
C MET A 210 -4.61 23.32 -36.39
#